data_AF-A0A1B2M2Q3-F1
#
_entry.id   AF-A0A1B2M2Q3-F1
#
_cell.length_a   1.000
_cell.length_b   1.000
_cell.length_c   1.000
_cell.angle_alpha   90.00
_cell.angle_beta   90.00
_cell.angle_gamma   90.00
#
_symmetry.space_group_name_H-M   'P 1'
#
loop_
_entity.id
_entity.type
_entity.pdbx_description
1 polymer ?
#
loop_
_entity_poly.entity_id
_entity_poly.type
_entity_poly.pdbx_seq_one_letter_code
_entity_poly.pdbx_strand_id
1 'polypeptide(L)'
;MVAGSQIIIDEQGVHLQTARIIRAHAAQHIFQKAIKINTELPILPNQQLDLPYSNKWDFYHLFYPLTFSTVHYKLINTKNQSFSTGQLDEHGRTARIHHAQAQQYNILVGPTQAWTVSIDDGDQEQTLSYVCSAHLSGRAHDE
;
A
#
# COMPACT_ATOMS: atom_id res chain seq x y z
N MET A 1 33.75 5.67 28.85
CA MET A 1 33.99 5.43 27.40
C MET A 1 34.21 3.95 27.19
N VAL A 2 33.48 3.33 26.26
CA VAL A 2 33.75 1.96 25.81
C VAL A 2 33.97 2.03 24.31
N ALA A 3 35.15 1.57 23.86
CA ALA A 3 35.49 1.39 22.44
C ALA A 3 35.24 2.61 21.52
N GLY A 4 35.54 3.83 21.99
CA GLY A 4 35.39 5.05 21.16
C GLY A 4 33.95 5.54 20.98
N SER A 5 32.98 4.99 21.73
CA SER A 5 31.61 5.50 21.77
C SER A 5 31.41 6.42 22.98
N GLN A 6 30.78 7.58 22.75
CA GLN A 6 30.57 8.66 23.71
C GLN A 6 29.15 9.23 23.58
N ILE A 7 28.61 9.68 24.71
CA ILE A 7 27.42 10.50 24.79
C ILE A 7 27.90 11.86 25.29
N ILE A 8 27.66 12.92 24.53
CA ILE A 8 28.06 14.30 24.83
C ILE A 8 26.77 15.08 25.09
N ILE A 9 26.73 15.82 26.19
CA ILE A 9 25.59 16.66 26.57
C ILE A 9 26.14 18.07 26.80
N ASP A 10 25.64 19.04 26.05
CA ASP A 10 26.05 20.45 26.12
C ASP A 10 24.85 21.40 25.93
N GLU A 11 25.11 22.70 25.82
CA GLU A 11 24.07 23.74 25.65
C GLU A 11 23.31 23.62 24.31
N GLN A 12 23.86 22.91 23.32
CA GLN A 12 23.26 22.68 22.00
C GLN A 12 22.41 21.39 21.97
N GLY A 13 22.67 20.45 22.88
CA GLY A 13 21.80 19.30 23.12
C GLY A 13 22.54 18.01 23.49
N VAL A 14 21.94 16.87 23.10
CA VAL A 14 22.48 15.54 23.35
C VAL A 14 23.02 14.97 22.04
N HIS A 15 24.31 14.63 22.02
CA HIS A 15 25.03 14.10 20.86
C HIS A 15 25.55 12.70 21.15
N LEU A 16 25.37 11.80 20.19
CA LEU A 16 25.89 10.43 20.24
C LEU A 16 27.06 10.31 19.25
N GLN A 17 28.26 10.06 19.75
CA GLN A 17 29.46 9.88 18.93
C GLN A 17 29.91 8.42 19.00
N THR A 18 30.03 7.73 17.87
CA THR A 18 30.58 6.37 17.79
C THR A 18 31.36 6.20 16.50
N ALA A 19 32.36 5.33 16.50
CA ALA A 19 33.14 5.00 15.29
C ALA A 19 32.36 4.17 14.27
N ARG A 20 31.19 3.61 14.63
CA ARG A 20 30.43 2.69 13.78
C ARG A 20 28.95 3.09 13.65
N ILE A 21 28.03 2.30 14.18
CA ILE A 21 26.59 2.46 13.94
C ILE A 21 25.86 2.68 15.27
N ILE A 22 24.96 3.67 15.29
CA ILE A 22 23.97 3.85 16.35
C ILE A 22 22.71 3.08 15.94
N ARG A 23 22.22 2.18 16.78
CA ARG A 23 20.94 1.48 16.57
C ARG A 23 19.98 1.81 17.70
N ALA A 24 18.86 2.40 17.36
CA ALA A 24 17.75 2.62 18.28
C ALA A 24 16.69 1.53 18.03
N HIS A 25 16.33 0.79 19.08
CA HIS A 25 15.26 -0.20 19.05
C HIS A 25 14.16 0.28 19.99
N ALA A 26 12.90 0.23 19.53
CA ALA A 26 11.74 0.56 20.34
C ALA A 26 10.76 -0.61 20.32
N ALA A 27 10.23 -0.99 21.50
CA ALA A 27 9.16 -1.98 21.61
C ALA A 27 7.77 -1.36 21.33
N GLN A 28 7.63 -0.06 21.58
CA GLN A 28 6.42 0.72 21.33
C GLN A 28 6.77 1.98 20.55
N HIS A 29 6.05 2.23 19.46
CA HIS A 29 6.16 3.45 18.68
C HIS A 29 5.05 4.42 19.08
N ILE A 30 5.42 5.62 19.51
CA ILE A 30 4.49 6.74 19.69
C ILE A 30 4.50 7.54 18.39
N PHE A 31 3.43 7.45 17.62
CA PHE A 31 3.27 8.24 16.40
C PHE A 31 2.84 9.66 16.78
N GLN A 32 3.74 10.64 16.61
CA GLN A 32 3.57 12.01 17.11
C GLN A 32 2.46 12.82 16.41
N LYS A 33 1.87 12.31 15.32
CA LYS A 33 0.67 12.86 14.68
C LYS A 33 0.05 11.82 13.75
N ALA A 34 -1.28 11.79 13.66
CA ALA A 34 -1.98 11.00 12.65
C ALA A 34 -1.80 11.65 11.27
N ILE A 35 -0.66 11.41 10.63
CA ILE A 35 -0.50 11.70 9.21
C ILE A 35 -1.19 10.55 8.47
N LYS A 36 -2.31 10.83 7.81
CA LYS A 36 -2.93 9.87 6.91
C LYS A 36 -2.00 9.72 5.70
N ILE A 37 -1.33 8.58 5.62
CA ILE A 37 -0.52 8.22 4.45
C ILE A 37 -1.26 7.16 3.66
N ASN A 38 -1.44 7.39 2.35
CA ASN A 38 -2.00 6.39 1.45
C ASN A 38 -1.12 5.15 1.49
N THR A 39 -1.66 4.07 2.06
CA THR A 39 -0.91 2.83 2.28
C THR A 39 -1.56 1.72 1.46
N GLU A 40 -0.74 1.02 0.69
CA GLU A 40 -1.15 -0.25 0.08
C GLU A 40 -1.32 -1.28 1.19
N LEU A 41 -2.53 -1.85 1.30
CA LEU A 41 -2.75 -2.94 2.23
C LEU A 41 -2.17 -4.22 1.61
N PRO A 42 -1.21 -4.89 2.26
CA PRO A 42 -0.71 -6.16 1.76
C PRO A 42 -1.87 -7.16 1.74
N ILE A 43 -2.02 -7.86 0.62
CA ILE A 43 -2.97 -8.97 0.54
C ILE A 43 -2.41 -10.08 1.43
N LEU A 44 -3.04 -10.28 2.58
CA LEU A 44 -2.71 -11.40 3.44
C LEU A 44 -3.13 -12.69 2.73
N PRO A 45 -2.28 -13.74 2.70
CA PRO A 45 -2.66 -15.02 2.14
C PRO A 45 -3.93 -15.48 2.85
N ASN A 46 -4.95 -15.85 2.07
CA ASN A 46 -6.31 -16.22 2.50
C ASN A 46 -6.32 -17.17 3.70
N GLN A 47 -6.10 -16.64 4.90
CA GLN A 47 -6.63 -17.23 6.10
C GLN A 47 -8.14 -17.08 5.90
N GLN A 48 -8.86 -18.19 5.94
CA GLN A 48 -10.32 -18.18 6.05
C GLN A 48 -10.66 -17.46 7.34
N LEU A 49 -10.64 -16.14 7.28
CA LEU A 49 -11.13 -15.28 8.33
C LEU A 49 -12.64 -15.40 8.22
N ASP A 50 -13.26 -15.99 9.25
CA ASP A 50 -14.71 -16.07 9.44
C ASP A 50 -15.30 -14.67 9.71
N LEU A 51 -15.11 -13.78 8.74
CA LEU A 51 -15.62 -12.43 8.75
C LEU A 51 -16.98 -12.39 8.07
N PRO A 52 -17.98 -11.70 8.67
CA PRO A 52 -19.36 -11.75 8.23
C PRO A 52 -19.61 -11.13 6.85
N TYR A 53 -18.74 -10.24 6.37
CA TYR A 53 -18.87 -9.63 5.05
C TYR A 53 -17.77 -10.14 4.13
N SER A 54 -18.16 -10.70 2.98
CA SER A 54 -17.22 -11.01 1.90
C SER A 54 -17.81 -10.67 0.55
N ASN A 55 -16.97 -10.21 -0.37
CA ASN A 55 -17.39 -9.91 -1.74
C ASN A 55 -16.30 -10.22 -2.77
N LYS A 56 -16.72 -10.41 -4.02
CA LYS A 56 -15.87 -10.47 -5.22
C LYS A 56 -16.61 -9.80 -6.36
N TRP A 57 -15.90 -9.13 -7.25
CA TRP A 57 -16.50 -8.51 -8.43
C TRP A 57 -16.18 -9.32 -9.68
N ASP A 58 -17.18 -9.47 -10.54
CA ASP A 58 -17.09 -10.20 -11.80
C ASP A 58 -17.09 -9.20 -12.96
N PHE A 59 -16.03 -9.25 -13.77
CA PHE A 59 -15.84 -8.41 -14.95
C PHE A 59 -15.68 -9.23 -16.22
N TYR A 60 -16.10 -10.51 -16.21
CA TYR A 60 -15.98 -11.40 -17.35
C TYR A 60 -16.52 -10.75 -18.62
N HIS A 61 -17.76 -10.25 -18.59
CA HIS A 61 -18.39 -9.66 -19.77
C HIS A 61 -17.71 -8.39 -20.30
N LEU A 62 -16.96 -7.66 -19.47
CA LEU A 62 -16.24 -6.45 -19.90
C LEU A 62 -14.91 -6.78 -20.59
N PHE A 63 -14.27 -7.89 -20.21
CA PHE A 63 -12.91 -8.20 -20.62
C PHE A 63 -12.75 -9.60 -21.24
N TYR A 64 -13.83 -10.33 -21.53
CA TYR A 64 -13.76 -11.67 -22.15
C TYR A 64 -12.91 -11.78 -23.42
N PRO A 65 -12.73 -10.72 -24.25
CA PRO A 65 -11.83 -10.80 -25.41
C PRO A 65 -10.34 -10.74 -25.04
N LEU A 66 -10.01 -10.38 -23.80
CA LEU A 66 -8.64 -10.19 -23.31
C LEU A 66 -8.21 -11.38 -22.44
N THR A 67 -6.90 -11.52 -22.28
CA THR A 67 -6.34 -12.40 -21.26
C THR A 67 -6.55 -11.76 -19.89
N PHE A 68 -7.32 -12.38 -18.98
CA PHE A 68 -7.65 -11.78 -17.68
C PHE A 68 -6.43 -11.44 -16.82
N SER A 69 -5.32 -12.17 -16.94
CA SER A 69 -4.06 -11.84 -16.24
C SER A 69 -3.43 -10.51 -16.67
N THR A 70 -3.80 -9.97 -17.84
CA THR A 70 -3.35 -8.64 -18.28
C THR A 70 -4.29 -7.53 -17.81
N VAL A 71 -5.40 -7.87 -17.16
CA VAL A 71 -6.37 -6.91 -16.63
C VAL A 71 -6.12 -6.73 -15.15
N HIS A 72 -5.72 -5.52 -14.79
CA HIS A 72 -5.44 -5.15 -13.42
C HIS A 72 -6.66 -4.45 -12.81
N TYR A 73 -6.75 -4.49 -11.49
CA TYR A 73 -7.75 -3.73 -10.74
C TYR A 73 -7.14 -3.06 -9.52
N LYS A 74 -7.81 -2.01 -9.06
CA LYS A 74 -7.53 -1.30 -7.81
C LYS A 74 -8.85 -1.07 -7.06
N LEU A 75 -8.95 -1.66 -5.87
CA LEU A 75 -10.05 -1.42 -4.93
C LEU A 75 -9.63 -0.31 -3.98
N ILE A 76 -10.43 0.74 -3.86
CA ILE A 76 -10.12 1.93 -3.08
C ILE A 76 -11.22 2.12 -2.03
N ASN A 77 -10.82 2.15 -0.77
CA ASN A 77 -11.69 2.53 0.34
C ASN A 77 -11.38 3.98 0.70
N THR A 78 -12.27 4.89 0.31
CA THR A 78 -12.10 6.32 0.51
C THR A 78 -12.21 6.72 1.99
N LYS A 79 -12.93 5.95 2.82
CA LYS A 79 -13.10 6.28 4.24
C LYS A 79 -11.80 6.18 5.03
N ASN A 80 -10.99 5.17 4.75
CA ASN A 80 -9.72 4.93 5.43
C ASN A 80 -8.50 5.22 4.54
N GLN A 81 -8.71 5.79 3.34
CA GLN A 81 -7.66 6.14 2.38
C GLN A 81 -6.71 4.97 2.09
N SER A 82 -7.28 3.75 2.01
CA SER A 82 -6.53 2.53 1.71
C SER A 82 -6.89 1.99 0.33
N PHE A 83 -5.97 1.26 -0.27
CA PHE A 83 -6.23 0.56 -1.52
C PHE A 83 -5.57 -0.82 -1.54
N SER A 84 -6.13 -1.72 -2.35
CA SER A 84 -5.54 -3.01 -2.70
C SER A 84 -5.54 -3.19 -4.22
N THR A 85 -4.46 -3.70 -4.77
CA THR A 85 -4.29 -3.94 -6.21
C THR A 85 -4.29 -5.44 -6.53
N GLY A 86 -4.62 -5.81 -7.76
CA GLY A 86 -4.58 -7.22 -8.19
C GLY A 86 -4.80 -7.39 -9.68
N GLN A 87 -4.85 -8.65 -10.12
CA GLN A 87 -5.23 -9.06 -11.47
C GLN A 87 -6.52 -9.88 -11.42
N LEU A 88 -7.28 -9.88 -12.51
CA LEU A 88 -8.45 -10.75 -12.60
C LEU A 88 -8.03 -12.23 -12.64
N ASP A 89 -8.81 -13.07 -11.97
CA ASP A 89 -8.65 -14.53 -12.02
C ASP A 89 -9.00 -15.10 -13.40
N GLU A 90 -8.84 -16.42 -13.57
CA GLU A 90 -9.16 -17.12 -14.82
C GLU A 90 -10.62 -17.00 -15.28
N HIS A 91 -11.50 -16.51 -14.41
CA HIS A 91 -12.91 -16.28 -14.69
C HIS A 91 -13.27 -14.78 -14.79
N GLY A 92 -12.28 -13.88 -14.82
CA GLY A 92 -12.52 -12.45 -14.94
C GLY A 92 -12.95 -11.79 -13.63
N ARG A 93 -12.60 -12.36 -12.47
CA ARG A 93 -13.07 -11.90 -11.15
C ARG A 93 -11.93 -11.36 -10.31
N THR A 94 -12.23 -10.44 -9.39
CA THR A 94 -11.26 -9.99 -8.39
C THR A 94 -10.98 -11.07 -7.34
N ALA A 95 -9.88 -10.92 -6.59
CA ALA A 95 -9.72 -11.67 -5.35
C ALA A 95 -10.88 -11.38 -4.40
N ARG A 96 -11.22 -12.38 -3.56
CA ARG A 96 -12.26 -12.21 -2.54
C ARG A 96 -11.73 -11.32 -1.43
N ILE A 97 -12.53 -10.31 -1.06
CA ILE A 97 -12.26 -9.48 0.10
C ILE A 97 -13.13 -9.92 1.28
N HIS A 98 -12.60 -9.78 2.50
CA HIS A 98 -13.26 -10.14 3.74
C HIS A 98 -13.16 -8.98 4.73
N HIS A 99 -14.28 -8.61 5.36
CA HIS A 99 -14.33 -7.51 6.33
C HIS A 99 -15.26 -7.81 7.50
N ALA A 100 -14.89 -7.29 8.68
CA ALA A 100 -15.72 -7.37 9.88
C ALA A 100 -17.01 -6.56 9.79
N GLN A 101 -17.02 -5.54 8.93
CA GLN A 101 -18.12 -4.60 8.75
C GLN A 101 -18.37 -4.36 7.27
N ALA A 102 -19.58 -3.91 6.91
CA ALA A 102 -19.89 -3.50 5.56
C ALA A 102 -19.05 -2.28 5.16
N GLN A 103 -18.35 -2.38 4.05
CA GLN A 103 -17.47 -1.34 3.52
C GLN A 103 -17.83 -1.00 2.08
N GLN A 104 -17.61 0.26 1.71
CA GLN A 104 -17.82 0.75 0.37
C GLN A 104 -16.48 0.91 -0.33
N TYR A 105 -16.43 0.46 -1.58
CA TYR A 105 -15.24 0.48 -2.41
C TYR A 105 -15.55 1.15 -3.74
N ASN A 106 -14.62 1.99 -4.20
CA ASN A 106 -14.52 2.38 -5.59
C ASN A 106 -13.58 1.40 -6.29
N ILE A 107 -13.89 1.02 -7.52
CA ILE A 107 -13.06 0.10 -8.29
C ILE A 107 -12.62 0.74 -9.61
N LEU A 108 -11.33 0.60 -9.88
CA LEU A 108 -10.74 0.85 -11.20
C LEU A 108 -10.31 -0.49 -11.78
N VAL A 109 -10.59 -0.73 -13.05
CA VAL A 109 -10.27 -1.98 -13.73
C VAL A 109 -9.95 -1.73 -15.21
N GLY A 110 -8.93 -2.40 -15.72
CA GLY A 110 -8.55 -2.32 -17.13
C GLY A 110 -7.17 -2.89 -17.44
N PRO A 111 -6.73 -2.83 -18.70
CA PRO A 111 -5.47 -3.45 -19.14
C PRO A 111 -4.20 -2.64 -18.80
N THR A 112 -4.32 -1.37 -18.44
CA THR A 112 -3.18 -0.46 -18.22
C THR A 112 -2.94 -0.24 -16.73
N GLN A 113 -1.73 -0.42 -16.21
CA GLN A 113 -1.47 -0.25 -14.76
C GLN A 113 -1.34 1.22 -14.27
N ALA A 114 -1.29 2.18 -15.19
CA ALA A 114 -1.06 3.60 -14.88
C ALA A 114 -2.38 4.34 -14.61
N TRP A 115 -2.98 4.13 -13.44
CA TRP A 115 -4.17 4.88 -13.01
C TRP A 115 -3.86 5.82 -11.85
N THR A 116 -4.17 7.10 -12.07
CA THR A 116 -4.08 8.15 -11.06
C THR A 116 -5.46 8.37 -10.43
N VAL A 117 -5.55 8.42 -9.09
CA VAL A 117 -6.81 8.71 -8.37
C VAL A 117 -6.68 9.99 -7.55
N SER A 118 -7.17 11.11 -8.02
CA SER A 118 -7.30 12.31 -7.18
C SER A 118 -8.49 12.15 -6.23
N ILE A 119 -8.25 12.08 -4.92
CA ILE A 119 -9.29 12.18 -3.90
C ILE A 119 -9.34 13.64 -3.46
N ASP A 120 -10.44 14.32 -3.76
CA ASP A 120 -10.70 15.68 -3.30
C ASP A 120 -11.45 15.60 -1.96
N ASP A 121 -10.73 15.83 -0.86
CA ASP A 121 -11.29 15.79 0.51
C ASP A 121 -11.86 17.15 0.94
N GLY A 122 -12.05 18.12 0.03
CA GLY A 122 -12.78 19.37 0.28
C GLY A 122 -12.07 20.40 1.18
N ASP A 123 -10.94 20.04 1.78
CA ASP A 123 -10.07 20.96 2.52
C ASP A 123 -8.83 21.29 1.67
N GLN A 124 -8.81 22.52 1.13
CA GLN A 124 -7.73 23.23 0.44
C GLN A 124 -6.65 22.38 -0.27
N GLU A 125 -6.78 22.31 -1.59
CA GLU A 125 -5.71 22.11 -2.60
C GLU A 125 -4.61 21.09 -2.27
N GLN A 126 -4.99 19.87 -1.87
CA GLN A 126 -4.12 18.70 -2.06
C GLN A 126 -4.74 17.78 -3.11
N THR A 127 -4.49 18.10 -4.38
CA THR A 127 -4.68 17.16 -5.48
C THR A 127 -3.70 16.01 -5.29
N LEU A 128 -4.15 14.94 -4.61
CA LEU A 128 -3.35 13.74 -4.39
C LEU A 128 -3.26 12.95 -5.70
N SER A 129 -2.19 13.14 -6.46
CA SER A 129 -1.91 12.32 -7.64
C SER A 129 -1.27 10.99 -7.24
N TYR A 130 -1.87 9.88 -7.65
CA TYR A 130 -1.24 8.56 -7.57
C TYR A 130 -0.39 8.34 -8.82
N VAL A 131 0.92 8.35 -8.69
CA VAL A 131 1.81 7.85 -9.75
C VAL A 131 2.14 6.40 -9.43
N CYS A 132 1.59 5.48 -10.22
CA CYS A 132 1.93 4.06 -10.15
C CYS A 132 3.07 3.74 -11.12
N SER A 133 4.27 3.60 -10.59
CA SER A 133 5.41 3.01 -11.29
C SER A 133 5.63 1.59 -10.75
N ALA A 134 5.19 0.57 -11.48
CA ALA A 134 5.61 -0.80 -11.18
C ALA A 134 7.11 -0.91 -11.50
N HIS A 135 7.91 -1.26 -10.48
CA HIS A 135 9.33 -1.54 -10.64
C HIS A 135 9.49 -2.77 -11.55
N LEU A 136 9.78 -2.54 -12.84
CA LEU A 136 10.27 -3.56 -13.74
C LEU A 136 11.66 -3.99 -13.24
N SER A 137 11.71 -4.97 -12.35
CA SER A 137 12.93 -5.76 -12.12
C SER A 137 13.11 -6.70 -13.32
N GLY A 138 13.47 -6.11 -14.47
CA GLY A 138 14.00 -6.81 -15.62
C GLY A 138 15.50 -6.95 -15.42
N ARG A 139 15.92 -8.11 -14.93
CA ARG A 139 17.34 -8.49 -14.83
C ARG A 139 17.89 -8.62 -16.25
N ALA A 140 18.61 -7.60 -16.71
CA ALA A 140 19.43 -7.70 -17.92
C ALA A 140 20.51 -8.75 -17.67
N HIS A 141 20.46 -9.83 -18.44
CA HIS A 141 21.57 -10.75 -18.62
C HIS A 141 22.15 -10.37 -19.97
N ASP A 142 23.22 -9.57 -19.95
CA ASP A 142 24.03 -9.29 -21.13
C ASP A 142 24.77 -10.58 -21.54
N GLU A 143 24.82 -10.79 -22.85
CA GLU A 143 25.67 -11.75 -23.55
C GLU A 143 26.91 -11.02 -24.09
#